data_AF-A0A5C8ZZI5-F1
#
_entry.id   AF-A0A5C8ZZI5-F1
#
_cell.length_a   1.000
_cell.length_b   1.000
_cell.length_c   1.000
_cell.angle_alpha   90.00
_cell.angle_beta   90.00
_cell.angle_gamma   90.00
#
_symmetry.space_group_name_H-M   'P 1'
#
loop_
_entity.id
_entity.type
_entity.pdbx_description
1 polymer ?
#
loop_
_entity_poly.entity_id
_entity_poly.type
_entity_poly.pdbx_seq_one_letter_code
_entity_poly.pdbx_strand_id
1 'polypeptide(L)'
;MLLRNAVQLICYPNRIGNNLADLHTALETHFADALGGVHILPFYPSNADAGFSPLTHREVEPAYGSWDDIERIAEHFDVCADLTVNHISDESEEFQDFIQHGFDSRYAELFVNVDDFGEISHDDMAKIHIRKEKEPFREVTFANGDKARVWCTFTEQQIDLNYNSPLTYELLESYIREMTSHGVKLLRLDAFGYTTKEIGTSCFLVEPQVYRNLDWINEVSLKYGAECLPEVHDHTSYQYAISRRNMHPYGFALPPLLLYSLLDANSVYLKNWLRMCPRNMITVLDTHDGICIPDVEGVLPDDKIRILIDNIDARSADPILRRSAANIHSVGAIYQLTCTFYDALMRNDDAYIAARAIQFFTPGIPQVYYVGLLAGCNDEDLMNETGELRDINRHYYSLEEVSEAVEQPVVQRLLALMRFRCSYPAFDGHFELNYSSDSSVCMAWRHGEHYCRLFVDLNFNTTAVTYRDPRTGEERTLDAT
;
A
#
# COMPACT_ATOMS: atom_id res chain seq x y z
N MET A 1 -19.97 -3.35 -7.21
CA MET A 1 -18.69 -3.14 -6.50
C MET A 1 -18.97 -3.45 -5.05
N LEU A 2 -18.14 -4.29 -4.44
CA LEU A 2 -18.24 -4.61 -3.01
C LEU A 2 -17.79 -3.42 -2.15
N LEU A 3 -16.89 -2.60 -2.68
CA LEU A 3 -16.36 -1.40 -2.05
C LEU A 3 -17.14 -0.14 -2.43
N ARG A 4 -17.30 0.77 -1.46
CA ARG A 4 -17.74 2.15 -1.71
C ARG A 4 -16.67 2.94 -2.45
N ASN A 5 -17.09 3.74 -3.41
CA ASN A 5 -16.24 4.71 -4.10
C ASN A 5 -16.00 5.97 -3.24
N ALA A 6 -15.43 5.77 -2.05
CA ALA A 6 -15.22 6.78 -1.02
C ALA A 6 -13.77 6.78 -0.54
N VAL A 7 -13.33 7.86 0.11
CA VAL A 7 -11.98 7.95 0.68
C VAL A 7 -11.82 6.88 1.76
N GLN A 8 -10.67 6.21 1.75
CA GLN A 8 -10.28 5.22 2.75
C GLN A 8 -9.08 5.73 3.56
N LEU A 9 -9.02 5.40 4.85
CA LEU A 9 -7.85 5.65 5.69
C LEU A 9 -6.87 4.48 5.61
N ILE A 10 -5.56 4.71 5.60
CA ILE A 10 -4.56 3.67 5.92
C ILE A 10 -3.99 3.99 7.30
N CYS A 11 -4.05 3.05 8.25
CA CYS A 11 -3.50 3.24 9.58
C CYS A 11 -2.99 1.93 10.19
N TYR A 12 -2.09 2.05 11.17
CA TYR A 12 -1.75 0.96 12.07
C TYR A 12 -2.86 0.77 13.11
N PRO A 13 -3.03 -0.45 13.66
CA PRO A 13 -4.03 -0.71 14.69
C PRO A 13 -3.79 0.07 16.00
N ASN A 14 -2.59 0.64 16.20
CA ASN A 14 -2.15 1.24 17.46
C ASN A 14 -1.36 2.56 17.31
N ARG A 15 -1.49 3.27 16.17
CA ARG A 15 -0.82 4.57 15.96
C ARG A 15 -1.78 5.77 15.87
N ILE A 16 -3.07 5.51 16.01
CA ILE A 16 -4.11 6.47 16.37
C ILE A 16 -4.69 5.96 17.70
N GLY A 17 -4.28 6.57 18.80
CA GLY A 17 -4.44 5.98 20.12
C GLY A 17 -3.58 4.72 20.28
N ASN A 18 -4.01 3.77 21.11
CA ASN A 18 -3.17 2.64 21.52
C ASN A 18 -3.62 1.28 20.97
N ASN A 19 -4.82 1.17 20.42
CA ASN A 19 -5.43 -0.10 20.00
C ASN A 19 -6.65 0.13 19.08
N LEU A 20 -7.29 -0.96 18.64
CA LEU A 20 -8.43 -0.91 17.71
C LEU A 20 -9.66 -0.18 18.29
N ALA A 21 -9.85 -0.19 19.61
CA ALA A 21 -10.95 0.53 20.25
C ALA A 21 -10.73 2.06 20.25
N ASP A 22 -9.49 2.49 20.49
CA ASP A 22 -9.11 3.90 20.36
C ASP A 22 -9.23 4.36 18.89
N LEU A 23 -8.75 3.53 17.94
CA LEU A 23 -8.92 3.79 16.50
C LEU A 23 -10.39 3.96 16.13
N HIS A 24 -11.26 3.04 16.58
CA HIS A 24 -12.70 3.15 16.34
C HIS A 24 -13.27 4.47 16.92
N THR A 25 -12.87 4.83 18.14
CA THR A 25 -13.27 6.09 18.78
C THR A 25 -12.88 7.30 17.94
N ALA A 26 -11.65 7.34 17.43
CA ALA A 26 -11.18 8.43 16.58
C ALA A 26 -11.93 8.49 15.23
N LEU A 27 -12.17 7.33 14.60
CA LEU A 27 -12.95 7.21 13.36
C LEU A 27 -14.36 7.80 13.52
N GLU A 28 -15.07 7.39 14.57
CA GLU A 28 -16.44 7.88 14.82
C GLU A 28 -16.47 9.37 15.19
N THR A 29 -15.52 9.82 16.01
CA THR A 29 -15.53 11.18 16.57
C THR A 29 -15.14 12.23 15.52
N HIS A 30 -14.14 11.93 14.69
CA HIS A 30 -13.51 12.93 13.83
C HIS A 30 -13.71 12.70 12.33
N PHE A 31 -13.93 11.45 11.89
CA PHE A 31 -13.77 11.08 10.48
C PHE A 31 -14.98 10.38 9.84
N ALA A 32 -16.07 10.18 10.58
CA ALA A 32 -17.23 9.38 10.16
C ALA A 32 -17.88 9.83 8.84
N ASP A 33 -17.86 11.13 8.53
CA ASP A 33 -18.43 11.69 7.30
C ASP A 33 -17.41 11.95 6.17
N ALA A 34 -16.13 11.73 6.45
CA ALA A 34 -15.02 11.94 5.53
C ALA A 34 -14.47 10.63 4.96
N LEU A 35 -14.82 9.48 5.54
CA LEU A 35 -14.31 8.16 5.15
C LEU A 35 -15.44 7.19 4.79
N GLY A 36 -15.16 6.27 3.86
CA GLY A 36 -16.00 5.11 3.58
C GLY A 36 -15.30 3.77 3.82
N GLY A 37 -14.01 3.77 4.16
CA GLY A 37 -13.28 2.55 4.47
C GLY A 37 -12.00 2.79 5.25
N VAL A 38 -11.42 1.72 5.77
CA VAL A 38 -10.18 1.75 6.54
C VAL A 38 -9.35 0.53 6.17
N HIS A 39 -8.14 0.76 5.68
CA HIS A 39 -7.07 -0.21 5.61
C HIS A 39 -6.32 -0.22 6.94
N ILE A 40 -6.58 -1.26 7.72
CA ILE A 40 -5.86 -1.51 8.97
C ILE A 40 -4.65 -2.37 8.59
N LEU A 41 -3.45 -1.81 8.74
CA LEU A 41 -2.17 -2.51 8.57
C LEU A 41 -2.10 -3.71 9.52
N PRO A 42 -1.19 -4.69 9.30
CA PRO A 42 -1.30 -5.99 9.93
C PRO A 42 -1.52 -5.92 11.44
N PHE A 43 -2.65 -6.47 11.89
CA PHE A 43 -3.13 -6.44 13.28
C PHE A 43 -3.11 -7.83 13.92
N TYR A 44 -2.39 -8.77 13.31
CA TYR A 44 -2.26 -10.15 13.75
C TYR A 44 -1.04 -10.32 14.65
N PRO A 45 -0.96 -11.41 15.45
CA PRO A 45 0.26 -11.77 16.15
C PRO A 45 1.42 -11.91 15.16
N SER A 46 2.52 -11.20 15.40
CA SER A 46 3.68 -11.16 14.52
C SER A 46 4.97 -11.01 15.32
N ASN A 47 6.03 -11.67 14.88
CA ASN A 47 7.34 -11.61 15.55
C ASN A 47 8.35 -10.67 14.88
N ALA A 48 8.01 -10.05 13.75
CA ALA A 48 8.90 -9.14 13.02
C ALA A 48 8.15 -8.15 12.10
N ASP A 49 8.93 -7.25 11.50
CA ASP A 49 8.56 -6.33 10.40
C ASP A 49 7.22 -5.61 10.61
N ALA A 50 7.00 -5.08 11.81
CA ALA A 50 5.80 -4.30 12.17
C ALA A 50 4.47 -4.96 11.79
N GLY A 51 4.39 -6.30 11.88
CA GLY A 51 3.19 -7.06 11.59
C GLY A 51 3.24 -7.92 10.31
N PHE A 52 4.25 -7.70 9.44
CA PHE A 52 4.42 -8.44 8.19
C PHE A 52 5.14 -9.80 8.34
N SER A 53 5.30 -10.31 9.56
CA SER A 53 5.71 -11.70 9.83
C SER A 53 4.63 -12.40 10.67
N PRO A 54 3.41 -12.57 10.11
CA PRO A 54 2.28 -13.06 10.87
C PRO A 54 2.48 -14.53 11.28
N LEU A 55 2.20 -14.82 12.55
CA LEU A 55 2.12 -16.19 13.06
C LEU A 55 0.86 -16.87 12.50
N THR A 56 -0.23 -16.12 12.39
CA THR A 56 -1.50 -16.55 11.79
C THR A 56 -2.30 -15.33 11.35
N HIS A 57 -3.20 -15.48 10.37
CA HIS A 57 -4.20 -14.46 10.04
C HIS A 57 -5.57 -14.77 10.67
N ARG A 58 -5.66 -15.78 11.54
CA ARG A 58 -6.92 -16.19 12.17
C ARG A 58 -7.21 -15.48 13.48
N GLU A 59 -6.23 -14.78 14.02
CA GLU A 59 -6.30 -14.13 15.32
C GLU A 59 -5.87 -12.68 15.20
N VAL A 60 -6.48 -11.81 16.01
CA VAL A 60 -6.01 -10.45 16.23
C VAL A 60 -4.99 -10.48 17.37
N GLU A 61 -3.92 -9.71 17.24
CA GLU A 61 -2.92 -9.54 18.30
C GLU A 61 -3.62 -9.02 19.58
N PRO A 62 -3.56 -9.76 20.70
CA PRO A 62 -4.26 -9.38 21.93
C PRO A 62 -3.93 -7.97 22.44
N ALA A 63 -2.73 -7.45 22.16
CA ALA A 63 -2.37 -6.08 22.51
C ALA A 63 -3.17 -5.02 21.71
N TYR A 64 -3.64 -5.36 20.51
CA TYR A 64 -4.44 -4.48 19.65
C TYR A 64 -5.95 -4.67 19.84
N GLY A 65 -6.39 -5.85 20.26
CA GLY A 65 -7.80 -6.15 20.53
C GLY A 65 -8.23 -7.53 20.06
N SER A 66 -9.39 -7.60 19.42
CA SER A 66 -10.07 -8.81 19.00
C SER A 66 -10.79 -8.62 17.66
N TRP A 67 -11.30 -9.71 17.08
CA TRP A 67 -12.16 -9.62 15.89
C TRP A 67 -13.44 -8.82 16.13
N ASP A 68 -14.00 -8.82 17.34
CA ASP A 68 -15.16 -7.98 17.70
C ASP A 68 -14.86 -6.48 17.47
N ASP A 69 -13.61 -6.04 17.66
CA ASP A 69 -13.21 -4.66 17.41
C ASP A 69 -13.18 -4.35 15.90
N ILE A 70 -12.70 -5.29 15.08
CA ILE A 70 -12.72 -5.19 13.61
C ILE A 70 -14.16 -5.19 13.09
N GLU A 71 -15.02 -6.06 13.61
CA GLU A 71 -16.42 -6.15 13.23
C GLU A 71 -17.15 -4.84 13.49
N ARG A 72 -16.92 -4.19 14.64
CA ARG A 72 -17.47 -2.85 14.94
C ARG A 72 -17.03 -1.81 13.92
N ILE A 73 -15.76 -1.79 13.54
CA ILE A 73 -15.28 -0.90 12.47
C ILE A 73 -15.98 -1.25 11.13
N ALA A 74 -16.15 -2.53 10.83
CA ALA A 74 -16.76 -3.02 9.60
C ALA A 74 -18.26 -2.70 9.46
N GLU A 75 -18.97 -2.43 10.56
CA GLU A 75 -20.37 -1.97 10.53
C GLU A 75 -20.53 -0.63 9.78
N HIS A 76 -19.51 0.23 9.83
CA HIS A 76 -19.56 1.59 9.27
C HIS A 76 -18.56 1.80 8.13
N PHE A 77 -17.45 1.08 8.09
CA PHE A 77 -16.35 1.27 7.15
C PHE A 77 -16.05 -0.01 6.36
N ASP A 78 -15.73 0.11 5.07
CA ASP A 78 -15.24 -1.03 4.31
C ASP A 78 -13.81 -1.34 4.76
N VAL A 79 -13.62 -2.48 5.41
CA VAL A 79 -12.32 -2.87 5.97
C VAL A 79 -11.44 -3.49 4.89
N CYS A 80 -10.24 -2.93 4.75
CA CYS A 80 -9.12 -3.51 4.03
C CYS A 80 -8.12 -4.06 5.04
N ALA A 81 -7.60 -5.26 4.78
CA ALA A 81 -6.59 -5.89 5.63
C ALA A 81 -5.51 -6.53 4.77
N ASP A 82 -4.30 -6.60 5.31
CA ASP A 82 -3.18 -7.30 4.69
C ASP A 82 -3.36 -8.81 4.78
N LEU A 83 -3.11 -9.48 3.66
CA LEU A 83 -2.92 -10.92 3.57
C LEU A 83 -1.50 -11.17 3.07
N THR A 84 -0.62 -11.64 3.94
CA THR A 84 0.74 -12.04 3.56
C THR A 84 0.66 -13.37 2.81
N VAL A 85 0.78 -13.32 1.50
CA VAL A 85 0.61 -14.50 0.63
C VAL A 85 1.92 -15.23 0.34
N ASN A 86 3.07 -14.59 0.60
CA ASN A 86 4.37 -15.17 0.28
C ASN A 86 4.96 -16.03 1.38
N HIS A 87 4.73 -15.70 2.65
CA HIS A 87 5.46 -16.25 3.78
C HIS A 87 4.64 -16.18 5.08
N ILE A 88 5.06 -16.96 6.08
CA ILE A 88 4.55 -16.89 7.47
C ILE A 88 5.72 -16.87 8.46
N SER A 89 5.44 -16.51 9.70
CA SER A 89 6.44 -16.50 10.78
C SER A 89 7.08 -17.87 11.03
N ASP A 90 8.36 -17.88 11.40
CA ASP A 90 9.02 -19.05 11.95
C ASP A 90 8.52 -19.47 13.35
N GLU A 91 7.66 -18.66 13.98
CA GLU A 91 6.93 -19.01 15.21
C GLU A 91 5.49 -19.49 14.94
N SER A 92 5.09 -19.63 13.68
CA SER A 92 3.80 -20.23 13.30
C SER A 92 3.67 -21.69 13.75
N GLU A 93 2.44 -22.13 14.02
CA GLU A 93 2.14 -23.54 14.38
C GLU A 93 2.71 -24.49 13.33
N GLU A 94 2.52 -24.17 12.05
CA GLU A 94 2.93 -24.97 10.92
C GLU A 94 4.46 -25.13 10.86
N PHE A 95 5.21 -24.04 11.06
CA PHE A 95 6.67 -24.11 11.00
C PHE A 95 7.26 -24.77 12.24
N GLN A 96 6.71 -24.53 13.43
CA GLN A 96 7.14 -25.19 14.66
C GLN A 96 6.92 -26.71 14.58
N ASP A 97 5.79 -27.17 14.03
CA ASP A 97 5.56 -28.59 13.78
C ASP A 97 6.54 -29.18 12.76
N PHE A 98 6.88 -28.43 11.70
CA PHE A 98 7.92 -28.81 10.75
C PHE A 98 9.31 -28.92 11.39
N ILE A 99 9.69 -27.99 12.26
CA ILE A 99 10.94 -28.08 13.03
C ILE A 99 10.95 -29.30 13.96
N GLN A 100 9.81 -29.61 14.58
CA GLN A 100 9.68 -30.70 15.53
C GLN A 100 9.71 -32.10 14.87
N HIS A 101 9.13 -32.24 13.67
CA HIS A 101 8.96 -33.55 13.02
C HIS A 101 9.75 -33.70 11.70
N GLY A 102 10.43 -32.65 11.23
CA GLY A 102 11.13 -32.67 9.95
C GLY A 102 10.19 -32.99 8.79
N PHE A 103 10.67 -33.74 7.80
CA PHE A 103 9.87 -34.13 6.64
C PHE A 103 8.73 -35.13 6.93
N ASP A 104 8.63 -35.67 8.15
CA ASP A 104 7.47 -36.44 8.60
C ASP A 104 6.31 -35.53 9.08
N SER A 105 6.54 -34.21 9.20
CA SER A 105 5.49 -33.24 9.52
C SER A 105 4.42 -33.20 8.44
N ARG A 106 3.16 -33.06 8.85
CA ARG A 106 2.02 -32.79 7.94
C ARG A 106 2.14 -31.45 7.21
N TYR A 107 3.01 -30.54 7.68
CA TYR A 107 3.25 -29.23 7.10
C TYR A 107 4.57 -29.15 6.34
N ALA A 108 5.33 -30.24 6.21
CA ALA A 108 6.65 -30.21 5.57
C ALA A 108 6.61 -29.64 4.14
N GLU A 109 5.61 -30.02 3.34
CA GLU A 109 5.46 -29.51 1.97
C GLU A 109 4.99 -28.05 1.87
N LEU A 110 4.54 -27.45 2.98
CA LEU A 110 4.08 -26.06 3.01
C LEU A 110 5.25 -25.08 2.77
N PHE A 111 6.47 -25.47 3.11
CA PHE A 111 7.66 -24.62 3.03
C PHE A 111 8.52 -25.00 1.83
N VAL A 112 9.19 -24.02 1.23
CA VAL A 112 10.10 -24.28 0.11
C VAL A 112 11.40 -24.88 0.63
N ASN A 113 11.59 -26.19 0.41
CA ASN A 113 12.85 -26.87 0.64
C ASN A 113 13.86 -26.51 -0.47
N VAL A 114 14.91 -25.78 -0.13
CA VAL A 114 15.92 -25.30 -1.09
C VAL A 114 16.69 -26.47 -1.69
N ASP A 115 16.85 -27.57 -0.95
CA ASP A 115 17.62 -28.73 -1.39
C ASP A 115 16.94 -29.49 -2.55
N ASP A 116 15.63 -29.30 -2.75
CA ASP A 116 14.88 -29.89 -3.87
C ASP A 116 15.29 -29.31 -5.24
N PHE A 117 15.89 -28.12 -5.25
CA PHE A 117 16.42 -27.51 -6.48
C PHE A 117 17.79 -28.08 -6.89
N GLY A 118 18.42 -28.89 -6.05
CA GLY A 118 19.79 -29.35 -6.25
C GLY A 118 20.83 -28.24 -6.04
N GLU A 119 21.99 -28.39 -6.68
CA GLU A 119 23.06 -27.38 -6.61
C GLU A 119 22.67 -26.15 -7.43
N ILE A 120 22.51 -25.00 -6.76
CA ILE A 120 22.23 -23.71 -7.40
C ILE A 120 23.57 -23.08 -7.81
N SER A 121 23.76 -22.89 -9.11
CA SER A 121 24.99 -22.27 -9.64
C SER A 121 25.12 -20.80 -9.22
N HIS A 122 26.33 -20.25 -9.22
CA HIS A 122 26.56 -18.83 -8.95
C HIS A 122 25.78 -17.92 -9.93
N ASP A 123 25.72 -18.32 -11.21
CA ASP A 123 25.00 -17.59 -12.25
C ASP A 123 23.49 -17.59 -12.01
N ASP A 124 22.92 -18.70 -11.54
CA ASP A 124 21.49 -18.77 -11.23
C ASP A 124 21.16 -18.05 -9.92
N MET A 125 22.03 -18.13 -8.92
CA MET A 125 21.90 -17.34 -7.68
C MET A 125 21.88 -15.84 -7.98
N ALA A 126 22.75 -15.38 -8.90
CA ALA A 126 22.84 -13.97 -9.27
C ALA A 126 21.61 -13.44 -10.03
N LYS A 127 20.77 -14.33 -10.59
CA LYS A 127 19.51 -13.92 -11.24
C LYS A 127 18.41 -13.68 -10.23
N ILE A 128 18.41 -14.37 -9.10
CA ILE A 128 17.37 -14.28 -8.07
C ILE A 128 17.29 -12.83 -7.57
N HIS A 129 16.07 -12.33 -7.47
CA HIS A 129 15.77 -11.01 -6.91
C HIS A 129 15.90 -11.07 -5.38
N ILE A 130 17.09 -10.78 -4.87
CA ILE A 130 17.41 -10.87 -3.44
C ILE A 130 17.14 -9.51 -2.75
N ARG A 131 16.40 -9.55 -1.63
CA ARG A 131 15.97 -8.38 -0.85
C ARG A 131 16.77 -8.10 0.42
N LYS A 132 17.78 -8.91 0.72
CA LYS A 132 18.65 -8.83 1.91
C LYS A 132 20.13 -9.04 1.55
N GLU A 133 21.03 -8.83 2.51
CA GLU A 133 22.49 -8.95 2.27
C GLU A 133 22.99 -10.38 2.03
N LYS A 134 22.19 -11.39 2.42
CA LYS A 134 22.51 -12.82 2.30
C LYS A 134 21.65 -13.50 1.23
N GLU A 135 22.03 -14.72 0.86
CA GLU A 135 21.17 -15.61 0.08
C GLU A 135 19.78 -15.75 0.74
N PRO A 136 18.70 -15.90 -0.05
CA PRO A 136 17.33 -15.97 0.46
C PRO A 136 17.00 -17.31 1.11
N PHE A 137 17.96 -17.90 1.83
CA PHE A 137 17.85 -19.21 2.47
C PHE A 137 18.23 -19.15 3.94
N ARG A 138 17.69 -20.08 4.73
CA ARG A 138 18.04 -20.31 6.13
C ARG A 138 18.27 -21.80 6.35
N GLU A 139 19.40 -22.16 6.94
CA GLU A 139 19.60 -23.52 7.46
C GLU A 139 18.75 -23.71 8.72
N VAL A 140 18.02 -24.82 8.77
CA VAL A 140 17.23 -25.25 9.93
C VAL A 140 17.76 -26.58 10.44
N THR A 141 17.66 -26.79 11.75
CA THR A 141 17.98 -28.06 12.40
C THR A 141 16.71 -28.61 13.03
N PHE A 142 16.31 -29.80 12.60
CA PHE A 142 15.13 -30.49 13.12
C PHE A 142 15.39 -31.11 14.49
N ALA A 143 14.34 -31.47 15.21
CA ALA A 143 14.46 -32.08 16.55
C ALA A 143 15.23 -33.42 16.56
N ASN A 144 15.27 -34.14 15.43
CA ASN A 144 16.04 -35.37 15.27
C ASN A 144 17.54 -35.12 14.97
N GLY A 145 17.95 -33.86 14.79
CA GLY A 145 19.32 -33.44 14.48
C GLY A 145 19.63 -33.33 12.99
N ASP A 146 18.72 -33.74 12.11
CA ASP A 146 18.87 -33.55 10.67
C ASP A 146 18.78 -32.06 10.31
N LYS A 147 19.36 -31.70 9.17
CA LYS A 147 19.41 -30.33 8.68
C LYS A 147 18.79 -30.23 7.29
N ALA A 148 18.18 -29.09 7.03
CA ALA A 148 17.67 -28.71 5.71
C ALA A 148 17.82 -27.21 5.51
N ARG A 149 17.59 -26.72 4.29
CA ARG A 149 17.53 -25.30 3.99
C ARG A 149 16.12 -24.92 3.54
N VAL A 150 15.57 -23.86 4.14
CA VAL A 150 14.27 -23.29 3.75
C VAL A 150 14.46 -21.93 3.09
N TRP A 151 13.55 -21.56 2.20
CA TRP A 151 13.54 -20.25 1.56
C TRP A 151 12.99 -19.18 2.50
N CYS A 152 13.66 -18.03 2.59
CA CYS A 152 13.27 -16.85 3.36
C CYS A 152 13.71 -15.57 2.63
N THR A 153 12.81 -15.03 1.81
CA THR A 153 13.07 -13.91 0.88
C THR A 153 13.43 -12.62 1.61
N PHE A 154 12.80 -12.35 2.76
CA PHE A 154 12.88 -11.10 3.49
C PHE A 154 13.78 -11.20 4.72
N THR A 155 13.24 -11.46 5.91
CA THR A 155 14.03 -11.76 7.12
C THR A 155 14.20 -13.27 7.29
N GLU A 156 15.11 -13.70 8.17
CA GLU A 156 15.23 -15.12 8.52
C GLU A 156 14.02 -15.65 9.30
N GLN A 157 13.18 -14.77 9.86
CA GLN A 157 11.94 -15.09 10.59
C GLN A 157 10.73 -15.28 9.65
N GLN A 158 10.84 -14.87 8.39
CA GLN A 158 9.78 -14.95 7.39
C GLN A 158 10.05 -16.13 6.45
N ILE A 159 9.33 -17.24 6.63
CA ILE A 159 9.54 -18.48 5.88
C ILE A 159 8.56 -18.56 4.70
N ASP A 160 9.11 -18.68 3.49
CA ASP A 160 8.34 -18.65 2.25
C ASP A 160 7.48 -19.91 2.05
N LEU A 161 6.23 -19.69 1.64
CA LEU A 161 5.27 -20.73 1.29
C LEU A 161 5.58 -21.34 -0.08
N ASN A 162 5.32 -22.64 -0.19
CA ASN A 162 5.53 -23.44 -1.39
C ASN A 162 4.25 -23.54 -2.22
N TYR A 163 4.15 -22.74 -3.28
CA TYR A 163 3.00 -22.72 -4.19
C TYR A 163 2.88 -23.97 -5.09
N ASN A 164 3.82 -24.90 -5.02
CA ASN A 164 3.69 -26.22 -5.65
C ASN A 164 2.94 -27.23 -4.76
N SER A 165 2.74 -26.92 -3.47
CA SER A 165 1.99 -27.77 -2.54
C SER A 165 0.52 -27.33 -2.44
N PRO A 166 -0.45 -28.28 -2.42
CA PRO A 166 -1.85 -27.96 -2.13
C PRO A 166 -2.05 -27.32 -0.74
N LEU A 167 -1.16 -27.58 0.22
CA LEU A 167 -1.24 -27.05 1.59
C LEU A 167 -1.22 -25.53 1.64
N THR A 168 -0.46 -24.88 0.74
CA THR A 168 -0.42 -23.41 0.63
C THR A 168 -1.80 -22.85 0.28
N TYR A 169 -2.49 -23.48 -0.66
CA TYR A 169 -3.82 -23.06 -1.10
C TYR A 169 -4.87 -23.31 -0.01
N GLU A 170 -4.78 -24.45 0.69
CA GLU A 170 -5.66 -24.76 1.83
C GLU A 170 -5.48 -23.75 2.99
N LEU A 171 -4.23 -23.40 3.30
CA LEU A 171 -3.90 -22.41 4.32
C LEU A 171 -4.45 -21.03 3.95
N LEU A 172 -4.15 -20.54 2.74
CA LEU A 172 -4.58 -19.22 2.29
C LEU A 172 -6.11 -19.13 2.16
N GLU A 173 -6.79 -20.19 1.67
CA GLU A 173 -8.26 -20.21 1.66
C GLU A 173 -8.83 -20.14 3.08
N SER A 174 -8.19 -20.79 4.05
CA SER A 174 -8.61 -20.70 5.45
C SER A 174 -8.48 -19.28 6.02
N TYR A 175 -7.40 -18.57 5.69
CA TYR A 175 -7.18 -17.18 6.10
C TYR A 175 -8.18 -16.23 5.43
N ILE A 176 -8.36 -16.35 4.11
CA ILE A 176 -9.35 -15.56 3.37
C ILE A 176 -10.74 -15.75 3.97
N ARG A 177 -11.16 -17.00 4.21
CA ARG A 177 -12.46 -17.29 4.80
C ARG A 177 -12.62 -16.70 6.20
N GLU A 178 -11.60 -16.81 7.05
CA GLU A 178 -11.64 -16.27 8.40
C GLU A 178 -11.80 -14.74 8.39
N MET A 179 -10.90 -14.04 7.69
CA MET A 179 -10.89 -12.58 7.63
C MET A 179 -12.19 -12.01 7.03
N THR A 180 -12.69 -12.62 5.96
CA THR A 180 -13.95 -12.18 5.33
C THR A 180 -15.18 -12.47 6.18
N SER A 181 -15.15 -13.51 7.03
CA SER A 181 -16.24 -13.80 7.96
C SER A 181 -16.41 -12.71 9.03
N HIS A 182 -15.33 -11.96 9.31
CA HIS A 182 -15.31 -10.78 10.19
C HIS A 182 -15.51 -9.45 9.47
N GLY A 183 -15.94 -9.45 8.20
CA GLY A 183 -16.34 -8.25 7.48
C GLY A 183 -15.24 -7.56 6.66
N VAL A 184 -14.05 -8.18 6.52
CA VAL A 184 -13.02 -7.69 5.59
C VAL A 184 -13.54 -7.80 4.15
N LYS A 185 -13.50 -6.69 3.40
CA LYS A 185 -14.00 -6.60 2.00
C LYS A 185 -12.90 -6.41 0.96
N LEU A 186 -11.70 -6.02 1.39
CA LEU A 186 -10.54 -5.84 0.51
C LEU A 186 -9.31 -6.49 1.13
N LEU A 187 -8.64 -7.33 0.35
CA LEU A 187 -7.42 -8.01 0.78
C LEU A 187 -6.22 -7.41 0.04
N ARG A 188 -5.36 -6.70 0.77
CA ARG A 188 -4.06 -6.27 0.23
C ARG A 188 -3.14 -7.48 0.18
N LEU A 189 -2.73 -7.90 -1.02
CA LEU A 189 -1.87 -9.07 -1.18
C LEU A 189 -0.41 -8.64 -1.08
N ASP A 190 0.15 -8.81 0.11
CA ASP A 190 1.52 -8.42 0.41
C ASP A 190 2.53 -9.39 -0.22
N ALA A 191 3.58 -8.82 -0.83
CA ALA A 191 4.70 -9.57 -1.39
C ALA A 191 4.31 -10.65 -2.43
N PHE A 192 3.18 -10.51 -3.14
CA PHE A 192 2.70 -11.54 -4.07
C PHE A 192 3.69 -11.83 -5.21
N GLY A 193 4.53 -10.85 -5.58
CA GLY A 193 5.54 -10.99 -6.61
C GLY A 193 6.56 -12.10 -6.31
N TYR A 194 6.74 -12.47 -5.04
CA TYR A 194 7.67 -13.51 -4.61
C TYR A 194 7.06 -14.92 -4.54
N THR A 195 5.78 -15.09 -4.87
CA THR A 195 5.08 -16.39 -4.77
C THR A 195 5.60 -17.45 -5.76
N THR A 196 6.51 -17.09 -6.67
CA THR A 196 7.08 -17.97 -7.69
C THR A 196 8.58 -18.19 -7.48
N LYS A 197 8.99 -19.44 -7.24
CA LYS A 197 10.39 -19.83 -7.09
C LYS A 197 10.81 -20.76 -8.23
N GLU A 198 11.58 -20.23 -9.18
CA GLU A 198 12.10 -20.97 -10.34
C GLU A 198 13.56 -20.62 -10.58
N ILE A 199 14.46 -21.56 -10.27
CA ILE A 199 15.91 -21.38 -10.46
C ILE A 199 16.22 -21.13 -11.94
N GLY A 200 17.09 -20.15 -12.19
CA GLY A 200 17.40 -19.67 -13.54
C GLY A 200 16.56 -18.45 -13.97
N THR A 201 15.61 -18.01 -13.15
CA THR A 201 14.82 -16.78 -13.32
C THR A 201 15.12 -15.77 -12.20
N SER A 202 14.39 -14.65 -12.16
CA SER A 202 14.42 -13.70 -11.04
C SER A 202 13.74 -14.21 -9.77
N CYS A 203 12.91 -15.24 -9.83
CA CYS A 203 11.99 -15.62 -8.74
C CYS A 203 11.10 -14.45 -8.25
N PHE A 204 10.92 -13.43 -9.09
CA PHE A 204 10.07 -12.28 -8.82
C PHE A 204 9.22 -12.00 -10.06
N LEU A 205 7.90 -12.03 -9.89
CA LEU A 205 6.90 -11.85 -10.94
C LEU A 205 7.11 -12.83 -12.13
N VAL A 206 7.45 -14.09 -11.85
CA VAL A 206 7.73 -15.07 -12.90
C VAL A 206 6.43 -15.44 -13.65
N GLU A 207 6.34 -14.97 -14.89
CA GLU A 207 5.18 -15.21 -15.75
C GLU A 207 5.28 -16.56 -16.47
N PRO A 208 4.16 -17.29 -16.67
CA PRO A 208 2.78 -16.91 -16.30
C PRO A 208 2.37 -17.34 -14.88
N GLN A 209 3.25 -18.00 -14.11
CA GLN A 209 2.88 -18.66 -12.85
C GLN A 209 2.37 -17.66 -11.80
N VAL A 210 2.99 -16.48 -11.67
CA VAL A 210 2.56 -15.45 -10.71
C VAL A 210 1.11 -15.03 -10.93
N TYR A 211 0.67 -14.95 -12.19
CA TYR A 211 -0.70 -14.62 -12.51
C TYR A 211 -1.67 -15.76 -12.21
N ARG A 212 -1.26 -17.03 -12.36
CA ARG A 212 -2.11 -18.16 -11.95
C ARG A 212 -2.34 -18.15 -10.45
N ASN A 213 -1.30 -17.86 -9.68
CA ASN A 213 -1.40 -17.72 -8.23
C ASN A 213 -2.37 -16.56 -7.88
N LEU A 214 -2.20 -15.39 -8.51
CA LEU A 214 -3.09 -14.25 -8.32
C LEU A 214 -4.55 -14.53 -8.73
N ASP A 215 -4.77 -15.17 -9.88
CA ASP A 215 -6.10 -15.49 -10.37
C ASP A 215 -6.82 -16.45 -9.39
N TRP A 216 -6.10 -17.45 -8.84
CA TRP A 216 -6.64 -18.31 -7.79
C TRP A 216 -7.00 -17.54 -6.51
N ILE A 217 -6.09 -16.68 -6.01
CA ILE A 217 -6.36 -15.88 -4.79
C ILE A 217 -7.59 -14.98 -5.01
N ASN A 218 -7.71 -14.38 -6.20
CA ASN A 218 -8.83 -13.52 -6.55
C ASN A 218 -10.14 -14.30 -6.62
N GLU A 219 -10.16 -15.48 -7.25
CA GLU A 219 -11.33 -16.36 -7.31
C GLU A 219 -11.82 -16.77 -5.91
N VAL A 220 -10.89 -17.13 -5.01
CA VAL A 220 -11.20 -17.50 -3.62
C VAL A 220 -11.69 -16.29 -2.83
N SER A 221 -11.03 -15.14 -2.95
CA SER A 221 -11.47 -13.90 -2.29
C SER A 221 -12.89 -13.50 -2.70
N LEU A 222 -13.18 -13.52 -4.01
CA LEU A 222 -14.52 -13.22 -4.54
C LEU A 222 -15.57 -14.23 -4.06
N LYS A 223 -15.21 -15.52 -3.97
CA LYS A 223 -16.09 -16.57 -3.41
C LYS A 223 -16.52 -16.26 -1.98
N TYR A 224 -15.64 -15.65 -1.17
CA TYR A 224 -15.93 -15.27 0.22
C TYR A 224 -16.35 -13.80 0.39
N GLY A 225 -16.52 -13.03 -0.69
CA GLY A 225 -17.07 -11.68 -0.64
C GLY A 225 -16.06 -10.55 -0.47
N ALA A 226 -14.79 -10.77 -0.82
CA ALA A 226 -13.74 -9.74 -0.85
C ALA A 226 -13.15 -9.53 -2.26
N GLU A 227 -12.69 -8.30 -2.50
CA GLU A 227 -11.89 -7.92 -3.67
C GLU A 227 -10.39 -7.93 -3.31
N CYS A 228 -9.49 -8.04 -4.29
CA CYS A 228 -8.04 -8.07 -4.05
C CYS A 228 -7.34 -6.78 -4.51
N LEU A 229 -6.32 -6.41 -3.74
CA LEU A 229 -5.40 -5.30 -3.99
C LEU A 229 -3.95 -5.81 -3.95
N PRO A 230 -3.42 -6.37 -5.05
CA PRO A 230 -2.05 -6.86 -5.08
C PRO A 230 -1.05 -5.70 -5.03
N GLU A 231 -0.10 -5.76 -4.10
CA GLU A 231 0.96 -4.75 -4.00
C GLU A 231 2.15 -5.13 -4.89
N VAL A 232 2.53 -4.22 -5.79
CA VAL A 232 3.70 -4.38 -6.67
C VAL A 232 4.35 -3.03 -6.93
N HIS A 233 5.62 -2.93 -6.55
CA HIS A 233 6.53 -1.85 -6.91
C HIS A 233 7.46 -2.28 -8.06
N ASP A 234 6.97 -2.13 -9.30
CA ASP A 234 7.67 -2.42 -10.54
C ASP A 234 7.02 -1.63 -11.69
N HIS A 235 7.51 -1.81 -12.91
CA HIS A 235 7.05 -1.17 -14.13
C HIS A 235 5.53 -1.14 -14.26
N THR A 236 5.01 0.01 -14.69
CA THR A 236 3.56 0.32 -14.71
C THR A 236 2.67 -0.68 -15.45
N SER A 237 3.24 -1.55 -16.29
CA SER A 237 2.53 -2.64 -16.97
C SER A 237 1.86 -3.62 -16.01
N TYR A 238 2.43 -3.87 -14.83
CA TYR A 238 1.85 -4.80 -13.86
C TYR A 238 0.53 -4.30 -13.30
N GLN A 239 0.39 -2.99 -13.09
CA GLN A 239 -0.85 -2.35 -12.65
C GLN A 239 -1.96 -2.54 -13.70
N TYR A 240 -1.64 -2.46 -15.00
CA TYR A 240 -2.59 -2.83 -16.06
C TYR A 240 -2.91 -4.33 -16.05
N ALA A 241 -1.92 -5.18 -15.84
CA ALA A 241 -2.11 -6.63 -15.79
C ALA A 241 -3.03 -7.05 -14.63
N ILE A 242 -2.90 -6.41 -13.46
CA ILE A 242 -3.76 -6.58 -12.29
C ILE A 242 -5.18 -6.08 -12.60
N SER A 243 -5.32 -4.87 -13.13
CA SER A 243 -6.63 -4.29 -13.48
C SER A 243 -7.40 -5.18 -14.46
N ARG A 244 -6.73 -5.73 -15.48
CA ARG A 244 -7.34 -6.64 -16.46
C ARG A 244 -7.83 -7.97 -15.88
N ARG A 245 -7.40 -8.31 -14.66
CA ARG A 245 -7.81 -9.50 -13.92
C ARG A 245 -8.90 -9.21 -12.88
N ASN A 246 -9.58 -8.07 -13.01
CA ASN A 246 -10.63 -7.63 -12.09
C ASN A 246 -10.16 -7.48 -10.63
N MET A 247 -8.89 -7.15 -10.45
CA MET A 247 -8.32 -6.76 -9.16
C MET A 247 -8.00 -5.26 -9.18
N HIS A 248 -7.82 -4.68 -8.00
CA HIS A 248 -7.43 -3.29 -7.86
C HIS A 248 -5.91 -3.15 -7.86
N PRO A 249 -5.30 -2.46 -8.84
CA PRO A 249 -3.90 -2.07 -8.71
C PRO A 249 -3.76 -0.81 -7.85
N TYR A 250 -2.64 -0.66 -7.15
CA TYR A 250 -2.25 0.63 -6.61
C TYR A 250 -1.85 1.61 -7.72
N GLY A 251 -2.21 2.87 -7.55
CA GLY A 251 -1.76 3.98 -8.39
C GLY A 251 -0.38 4.52 -7.98
N PHE A 252 0.62 3.66 -7.77
CA PHE A 252 1.91 4.07 -7.19
C PHE A 252 2.74 5.06 -8.03
N ALA A 253 2.46 5.18 -9.33
CA ALA A 253 3.08 6.23 -10.15
C ALA A 253 2.60 7.65 -9.74
N LEU A 254 1.42 7.78 -9.13
CA LEU A 254 0.81 9.07 -8.81
C LEU A 254 1.63 9.91 -7.81
N PRO A 255 2.11 9.38 -6.66
CA PRO A 255 2.88 10.19 -5.72
C PRO A 255 4.13 10.86 -6.29
N PRO A 256 5.10 10.14 -6.90
CA PRO A 256 6.27 10.78 -7.51
C PRO A 256 5.90 11.71 -8.68
N LEU A 257 4.86 11.39 -9.48
CA LEU A 257 4.37 12.28 -10.52
C LEU A 257 3.83 13.61 -9.95
N LEU A 258 3.13 13.56 -8.82
CA LEU A 258 2.60 14.75 -8.16
C LEU A 258 3.69 15.58 -7.52
N LEU A 259 4.63 14.95 -6.83
CA LEU A 259 5.80 15.64 -6.29
C LEU A 259 6.56 16.37 -7.40
N TYR A 260 6.85 15.68 -8.51
CA TYR A 260 7.47 16.32 -9.68
C TYR A 260 6.61 17.49 -10.21
N SER A 261 5.30 17.26 -10.38
CA SER A 261 4.41 18.27 -10.98
C SER A 261 4.31 19.55 -10.15
N LEU A 262 4.26 19.42 -8.82
CA LEU A 262 4.16 20.55 -7.89
C LEU A 262 5.49 21.25 -7.68
N LEU A 263 6.62 20.52 -7.65
CA LEU A 263 7.95 21.09 -7.44
C LEU A 263 8.52 21.75 -8.70
N ASP A 264 8.19 21.24 -9.90
CA ASP A 264 8.70 21.74 -11.19
C ASP A 264 7.66 22.57 -11.98
N ALA A 265 6.46 22.76 -11.41
CA ALA A 265 5.31 23.39 -12.07
C ALA A 265 4.99 22.78 -13.46
N ASN A 266 5.05 21.45 -13.55
CA ASN A 266 4.95 20.71 -14.82
C ASN A 266 4.03 19.48 -14.74
N SER A 267 2.87 19.60 -15.36
CA SER A 267 1.82 18.56 -15.40
C SER A 267 1.89 17.62 -16.61
N VAL A 268 2.87 17.74 -17.51
CA VAL A 268 2.86 17.01 -18.80
C VAL A 268 2.81 15.50 -18.57
N TYR A 269 3.70 14.97 -17.72
CA TYR A 269 3.78 13.53 -17.45
C TYR A 269 2.60 13.03 -16.63
N LEU A 270 2.14 13.81 -15.65
CA LEU A 270 0.92 13.52 -14.89
C LEU A 270 -0.30 13.41 -15.83
N LYS A 271 -0.51 14.38 -16.72
CA LYS A 271 -1.62 14.36 -17.69
C LYS A 271 -1.49 13.19 -18.67
N ASN A 272 -0.28 12.81 -19.08
CA ASN A 272 -0.06 11.63 -19.92
C ASN A 272 -0.44 10.34 -19.20
N TRP A 273 0.00 10.18 -17.95
CA TRP A 273 -0.36 9.03 -17.12
C TRP A 273 -1.88 8.98 -16.85
N LEU A 274 -2.52 10.09 -16.51
CA LEU A 274 -3.98 10.17 -16.28
C LEU A 274 -4.82 9.74 -17.50
N ARG A 275 -4.30 9.89 -18.72
CA ARG A 275 -4.98 9.40 -19.93
C ARG A 275 -4.97 7.89 -20.04
N MET A 276 -3.94 7.24 -19.50
CA MET A 276 -3.71 5.81 -19.70
C MET A 276 -4.06 4.98 -18.48
N CYS A 277 -3.88 5.50 -17.26
CA CYS A 277 -3.94 4.72 -16.03
C CYS A 277 -5.24 3.89 -15.88
N PRO A 278 -5.17 2.70 -15.25
CA PRO A 278 -6.35 1.90 -14.95
C PRO A 278 -7.41 2.71 -14.20
N ARG A 279 -8.70 2.47 -14.48
CA ARG A 279 -9.78 3.27 -13.85
C ARG A 279 -10.25 2.73 -12.51
N ASN A 280 -9.90 1.48 -12.18
CA ASN A 280 -10.26 0.81 -10.93
C ASN A 280 -9.08 0.78 -9.93
N MET A 281 -8.20 1.79 -9.93
CA MET A 281 -7.07 1.84 -9.00
C MET A 281 -7.49 2.10 -7.55
N ILE A 282 -6.61 1.76 -6.62
CA ILE A 282 -6.53 2.43 -5.32
C ILE A 282 -5.45 3.49 -5.41
N THR A 283 -5.80 4.78 -5.28
CA THR A 283 -4.84 5.88 -5.43
C THR A 283 -4.30 6.30 -4.07
N VAL A 284 -2.99 6.47 -3.94
CA VAL A 284 -2.30 6.89 -2.71
C VAL A 284 -1.38 8.09 -3.00
N LEU A 285 -0.94 8.80 -1.96
CA LEU A 285 0.20 9.72 -2.01
C LEU A 285 1.30 9.22 -1.08
N ASP A 286 0.91 8.99 0.17
CA ASP A 286 1.68 8.40 1.23
C ASP A 286 1.12 7.02 1.58
N THR A 287 2.01 6.17 2.10
CA THR A 287 1.70 4.86 2.64
C THR A 287 2.54 4.63 3.89
N HIS A 288 2.51 3.41 4.43
CA HIS A 288 3.39 3.00 5.52
C HIS A 288 4.84 2.76 5.08
N ASP A 289 5.09 2.61 3.78
CA ASP A 289 6.43 2.54 3.18
C ASP A 289 6.83 3.91 2.58
N GLY A 290 8.09 4.02 2.14
CA GLY A 290 8.59 5.21 1.45
C GLY A 290 8.06 5.34 0.01
N ILE A 291 8.26 6.50 -0.59
CA ILE A 291 7.81 6.77 -1.96
C ILE A 291 8.79 6.09 -2.94
N CYS A 292 8.31 5.05 -3.59
CA CYS A 292 9.09 4.20 -4.49
C CYS A 292 9.32 4.87 -5.86
N ILE A 293 10.59 5.08 -6.22
CA ILE A 293 10.98 5.61 -7.53
C ILE A 293 10.77 4.62 -8.69
N PRO A 294 10.93 3.29 -8.54
CA PRO A 294 10.68 2.35 -9.63
C PRO A 294 9.27 2.47 -10.26
N ASP A 295 8.28 2.96 -9.52
CA ASP A 295 6.90 3.09 -10.01
C ASP A 295 6.70 4.14 -11.11
N VAL A 296 7.69 5.03 -11.31
CA VAL A 296 7.68 6.04 -12.38
C VAL A 296 8.74 5.81 -13.45
N GLU A 297 9.52 4.74 -13.34
CA GLU A 297 10.43 4.35 -14.42
C GLU A 297 9.62 4.04 -15.68
N GLY A 298 10.02 4.67 -16.80
CA GLY A 298 9.27 4.61 -18.06
C GLY A 298 8.06 5.55 -18.14
N VAL A 299 7.69 6.26 -17.06
CA VAL A 299 6.64 7.30 -17.05
C VAL A 299 7.25 8.70 -16.98
N LEU A 300 8.22 8.90 -16.08
CA LEU A 300 9.04 10.10 -16.00
C LEU A 300 10.39 9.84 -16.67
N PRO A 301 10.95 10.81 -17.42
CA PRO A 301 12.31 10.70 -17.92
C PRO A 301 13.34 10.68 -16.79
N ASP A 302 14.44 9.94 -16.98
CA ASP A 302 15.49 9.75 -15.97
C ASP A 302 16.08 11.07 -15.45
N ASP A 303 16.20 12.10 -16.31
CA ASP A 303 16.69 13.41 -15.88
C ASP A 303 15.73 14.09 -14.90
N LYS A 304 14.42 13.86 -15.03
CA LYS A 304 13.38 14.38 -14.14
C LYS A 304 13.31 13.59 -12.85
N ILE A 305 13.47 12.27 -12.91
CA ILE A 305 13.57 11.42 -11.72
C ILE A 305 14.75 11.90 -10.85
N ARG A 306 15.92 12.16 -11.45
CA ARG A 306 17.07 12.68 -10.70
C ARG A 306 16.81 14.05 -10.07
N ILE A 307 16.18 14.97 -10.79
CA ILE A 307 15.81 16.29 -10.23
C ILE A 307 14.85 16.14 -9.05
N LEU A 308 13.88 15.23 -9.14
CA LEU A 308 12.94 14.93 -8.06
C LEU A 308 13.68 14.40 -6.82
N ILE A 309 14.57 13.43 -7.02
CA ILE A 309 15.42 12.86 -5.96
C ILE A 309 16.27 13.95 -5.30
N ASP A 310 17.06 14.69 -6.09
CA ASP A 310 17.97 15.74 -5.58
C ASP A 310 17.20 16.82 -4.79
N ASN A 311 15.95 17.10 -5.19
CA ASN A 311 15.11 18.07 -4.49
C ASN A 311 14.65 17.55 -3.12
N ILE A 312 14.26 16.27 -3.03
CA ILE A 312 13.69 15.68 -1.82
C ILE A 312 14.77 15.20 -0.85
N ASP A 313 15.95 14.79 -1.34
CA ASP A 313 17.08 14.30 -0.53
C ASP A 313 17.46 15.28 0.61
N ALA A 314 17.25 16.59 0.42
CA ALA A 314 17.50 17.58 1.46
C ALA A 314 16.52 17.54 2.65
N ARG A 315 15.44 16.75 2.56
CA ARG A 315 14.31 16.67 3.51
C ARG A 315 13.87 15.24 3.83
N SER A 316 14.44 14.22 3.18
CA SER A 316 14.20 12.82 3.52
C SER A 316 15.26 12.33 4.51
N ALA A 317 14.96 11.22 5.18
CA ALA A 317 16.02 10.40 5.73
C ALA A 317 16.91 9.86 4.58
N ASP A 318 18.04 9.24 4.93
CA ASP A 318 18.86 8.56 3.93
C ASP A 318 17.95 7.64 3.08
N PRO A 319 17.98 7.76 1.76
CA PRO A 319 17.11 6.95 0.92
C PRO A 319 17.40 5.49 1.21
N ILE A 320 16.33 4.69 1.38
CA ILE A 320 16.49 3.25 1.48
C ILE A 320 16.93 2.76 0.12
N LEU A 321 18.24 2.69 -0.04
CA LEU A 321 18.92 2.07 -1.15
C LEU A 321 19.17 0.64 -0.71
N ARG A 322 18.28 -0.28 -1.07
CA ARG A 322 18.61 -1.72 -1.01
C ARG A 322 19.64 -2.02 -2.11
N ARG A 323 20.89 -1.55 -1.92
CA ARG A 323 22.02 -1.90 -2.78
C ARG A 323 22.33 -3.37 -2.54
N SER A 324 22.08 -4.22 -3.54
CA SER A 324 22.65 -5.56 -3.52
C SER A 324 24.18 -5.43 -3.54
N ALA A 325 24.84 -6.04 -2.56
CA ALA A 325 26.27 -6.28 -2.58
C ALA A 325 26.56 -7.49 -3.47
N ALA A 326 26.52 -7.32 -4.80
CA ALA A 326 27.20 -8.26 -5.72
C ALA A 326 27.32 -7.73 -7.17
N ASN A 327 26.40 -6.92 -7.68
CA ASN A 327 26.48 -6.46 -9.08
C ASN A 327 25.73 -5.14 -9.33
N ILE A 328 26.28 -4.31 -10.22
CA ILE A 328 25.68 -3.05 -10.71
C ILE A 328 24.50 -3.34 -11.67
N HIS A 329 24.26 -4.61 -12.03
CA HIS A 329 23.24 -5.06 -12.95
C HIS A 329 22.19 -6.03 -12.35
N SER A 330 22.25 -6.33 -11.04
CA SER A 330 21.13 -7.00 -10.37
C SER A 330 20.06 -5.95 -10.07
N VAL A 331 19.04 -5.92 -10.92
CA VAL A 331 17.81 -5.13 -10.76
C VAL A 331 17.19 -5.51 -9.40
N GLY A 332 17.07 -4.55 -8.47
CA GLY A 332 16.57 -4.86 -7.13
C GLY A 332 16.66 -3.75 -6.07
N ALA A 333 17.40 -2.68 -6.34
CA ALA A 333 17.34 -1.49 -5.50
C ALA A 333 16.01 -0.76 -5.73
N ILE A 334 15.00 -1.05 -4.89
CA ILE A 334 13.94 -0.05 -4.72
C ILE A 334 14.61 1.12 -4.02
N TYR A 335 14.73 2.24 -4.72
CA TYR A 335 15.02 3.51 -4.12
C TYR A 335 13.70 4.07 -3.59
N GLN A 336 13.56 4.12 -2.26
CA GLN A 336 12.41 4.71 -1.58
C GLN A 336 12.83 6.04 -0.94
N LEU A 337 12.06 7.10 -1.24
CA LEU A 337 12.17 8.35 -0.51
C LEU A 337 11.45 8.20 0.83
N THR A 338 12.21 8.19 1.91
CA THR A 338 11.75 8.07 3.31
C THR A 338 11.48 9.45 3.89
N CYS A 339 10.27 9.94 3.68
CA CYS A 339 9.82 11.26 4.11
C CYS A 339 8.29 11.25 4.24
N THR A 340 7.72 12.08 5.10
CA THR A 340 6.28 12.37 5.02
C THR A 340 5.97 13.11 3.72
N PHE A 341 4.81 12.84 3.12
CA PHE A 341 4.43 13.53 1.88
C PHE A 341 4.28 15.05 2.08
N TYR A 342 3.93 15.46 3.30
CA TYR A 342 3.80 16.87 3.68
C TYR A 342 5.17 17.58 3.75
N ASP A 343 6.20 16.97 4.35
CA ASP A 343 7.57 17.48 4.31
C ASP A 343 8.19 17.43 2.90
N ALA A 344 7.85 16.41 2.10
CA ALA A 344 8.29 16.34 0.71
C ALA A 344 7.84 17.58 -0.10
N LEU A 345 6.67 18.13 0.23
CA LEU A 345 6.11 19.39 -0.30
C LEU A 345 6.47 20.64 0.53
N MET A 346 7.51 20.55 1.35
CA MET A 346 8.02 21.67 2.16
C MET A 346 6.99 22.26 3.13
N ARG A 347 6.05 21.44 3.63
CA ARG A 347 4.95 21.84 4.53
C ARG A 347 4.12 22.99 3.95
N ASN A 348 3.94 22.98 2.64
CA ASN A 348 3.12 23.96 1.95
C ASN A 348 1.67 23.47 1.89
N ASP A 349 0.80 24.07 2.72
CA ASP A 349 -0.63 23.76 2.80
C ASP A 349 -1.31 23.72 1.43
N ASP A 350 -1.07 24.73 0.59
CA ASP A 350 -1.72 24.86 -0.71
C ASP A 350 -1.25 23.78 -1.69
N ALA A 351 0.05 23.47 -1.70
CA ALA A 351 0.60 22.37 -2.51
C ALA A 351 0.06 21.02 -2.03
N TYR A 352 -0.10 20.84 -0.71
CA TYR A 352 -0.62 19.61 -0.14
C TYR A 352 -2.10 19.40 -0.47
N ILE A 353 -2.92 20.46 -0.36
CA ILE A 353 -4.33 20.43 -0.77
C ILE A 353 -4.46 20.23 -2.28
N ALA A 354 -3.59 20.85 -3.10
CA ALA A 354 -3.54 20.62 -4.53
C ALA A 354 -3.24 19.15 -4.86
N ALA A 355 -2.26 18.54 -4.18
CA ALA A 355 -1.92 17.13 -4.36
C ALA A 355 -3.10 16.21 -4.02
N ARG A 356 -3.76 16.43 -2.88
CA ARG A 356 -4.93 15.66 -2.43
C ARG A 356 -6.15 15.87 -3.33
N ALA A 357 -6.36 17.08 -3.84
CA ALA A 357 -7.44 17.35 -4.80
C ALA A 357 -7.20 16.59 -6.11
N ILE A 358 -5.98 16.61 -6.65
CA ILE A 358 -5.65 15.82 -7.83
C ILE A 358 -5.80 14.32 -7.56
N GLN A 359 -5.37 13.83 -6.40
CA GLN A 359 -5.58 12.44 -5.98
C GLN A 359 -7.06 12.08 -6.01
N PHE A 360 -7.93 12.87 -5.38
CA PHE A 360 -9.35 12.55 -5.25
C PHE A 360 -10.11 12.66 -6.58
N PHE A 361 -9.65 13.51 -7.50
CA PHE A 361 -10.20 13.57 -8.86
C PHE A 361 -9.61 12.50 -9.80
N THR A 362 -8.53 11.83 -9.43
CA THR A 362 -7.96 10.72 -10.22
C THR A 362 -8.90 9.50 -10.16
N PRO A 363 -9.14 8.80 -11.29
CA PRO A 363 -9.95 7.58 -11.28
C PRO A 363 -9.43 6.51 -10.34
N GLY A 364 -10.30 6.08 -9.43
CA GLY A 364 -10.00 5.07 -8.41
C GLY A 364 -10.61 5.43 -7.06
N ILE A 365 -10.40 4.54 -6.10
CA ILE A 365 -10.75 4.74 -4.69
C ILE A 365 -9.52 5.37 -4.00
N PRO A 366 -9.62 6.59 -3.45
CA PRO A 366 -8.49 7.23 -2.81
C PRO A 366 -8.25 6.69 -1.40
N GLN A 367 -7.00 6.35 -1.10
CA GLN A 367 -6.50 6.05 0.23
C GLN A 367 -5.64 7.21 0.76
N VAL A 368 -5.89 7.63 1.99
CA VAL A 368 -5.14 8.66 2.72
C VAL A 368 -4.47 7.98 3.90
N TYR A 369 -3.14 8.05 3.99
CA TYR A 369 -2.42 7.51 5.13
C TYR A 369 -2.54 8.42 6.35
N TYR A 370 -2.59 7.85 7.55
CA TYR A 370 -2.97 8.58 8.76
C TYR A 370 -2.05 9.76 9.11
N VAL A 371 -0.74 9.63 8.86
CA VAL A 371 0.20 10.76 9.04
C VAL A 371 -0.17 11.90 8.11
N GLY A 372 -0.44 11.62 6.83
CA GLY A 372 -0.90 12.63 5.89
C GLY A 372 -2.28 13.20 6.22
N LEU A 373 -3.21 12.39 6.72
CA LEU A 373 -4.53 12.87 7.15
C LEU A 373 -4.39 14.00 8.18
N LEU A 374 -3.42 13.87 9.08
CA LEU A 374 -3.15 14.82 10.15
C LEU A 374 -2.07 15.87 9.79
N ALA A 375 -1.68 15.94 8.51
CA ALA A 375 -0.58 16.79 8.02
C ALA A 375 0.71 16.64 8.85
N GLY A 376 1.00 15.41 9.27
CA GLY A 376 2.17 15.06 10.07
C GLY A 376 3.48 15.37 9.37
N CYS A 377 4.47 15.77 10.17
CA CYS A 377 5.84 15.99 9.73
C CYS A 377 6.72 14.78 10.06
N ASN A 378 7.93 14.78 9.52
CA ASN A 378 8.97 13.80 9.77
C ASN A 378 9.21 13.62 11.26
N ASP A 379 9.11 12.38 11.73
CA ASP A 379 9.41 11.97 13.09
C ASP A 379 10.86 11.46 13.17
N GLU A 380 11.80 12.42 13.20
CA GLU A 380 13.23 12.10 13.34
C GLU A 380 13.53 11.44 14.70
N ASP A 381 12.77 11.77 15.74
CA ASP A 381 12.99 11.22 17.08
C ASP A 381 12.67 9.73 17.10
N LEU A 382 11.52 9.30 16.58
CA LEU A 382 11.15 7.88 16.48
C LEU A 382 12.08 7.11 15.55
N MET A 383 12.44 7.70 14.40
CA MET A 383 13.40 7.08 13.48
C MET A 383 14.75 6.82 14.16
N ASN A 384 15.27 7.79 14.92
CA ASN A 384 16.54 7.67 15.63
C ASN A 384 16.46 6.68 16.81
N GLU A 385 15.32 6.63 17.52
CA GLU A 385 15.10 5.71 18.64
C GLU A 385 15.04 4.25 18.17
N THR A 386 14.31 3.98 17.09
CA THR A 386 14.07 2.62 16.58
C THR A 386 15.20 2.12 15.67
N GLY A 387 15.88 3.03 14.98
CA GLY A 387 16.84 2.71 13.93
C GLY A 387 16.21 2.28 12.60
N GLU A 388 14.87 2.31 12.46
CA GLU A 388 14.15 2.02 11.21
C GLU A 388 13.85 3.32 10.47
N LEU A 389 14.38 3.46 9.26
CA LEU A 389 14.26 4.69 8.45
C LEU A 389 12.80 4.98 8.06
N ARG A 390 11.95 3.96 7.93
CA ARG A 390 10.52 4.14 7.62
C ARG A 390 9.75 4.75 8.80
N ASP A 391 10.28 4.67 10.03
CA ASP A 391 9.60 5.22 11.21
C ASP A 391 9.50 6.76 11.19
N ILE A 392 10.26 7.44 10.32
CA ILE A 392 10.10 8.87 10.04
C ILE A 392 8.68 9.27 9.59
N ASN A 393 7.94 8.36 8.96
CA ASN A 393 6.58 8.58 8.45
C ASN A 393 5.57 7.67 9.18
N ARG A 394 5.74 7.52 10.48
CA ARG A 394 5.12 6.40 11.23
C ARG A 394 4.88 6.78 12.69
N HIS A 395 4.65 8.08 12.94
CA HIS A 395 4.42 8.66 14.26
C HIS A 395 3.29 7.97 15.06
N TYR A 396 3.38 7.98 16.39
CA TYR A 396 2.34 7.47 17.29
C TYR A 396 1.48 8.63 17.80
N TYR A 397 0.29 8.82 17.24
CA TYR A 397 -0.61 9.88 17.69
C TYR A 397 -1.45 9.43 18.89
N SER A 398 -1.41 10.19 19.98
CA SER A 398 -2.40 10.05 21.07
C SER A 398 -3.78 10.56 20.63
N LEU A 399 -4.86 10.15 21.31
CA LEU A 399 -6.21 10.65 20.99
C LEU A 399 -6.33 12.17 21.20
N GLU A 400 -5.61 12.70 22.19
CA GLU A 400 -5.49 14.14 22.43
C GLU A 400 -4.78 14.83 21.26
N GLU A 401 -3.67 14.28 20.79
CA GLU A 401 -2.93 14.84 19.65
C GLU A 401 -3.75 14.76 18.35
N VAL A 402 -4.50 13.69 18.13
CA VAL A 402 -5.47 13.60 17.02
C VAL A 402 -6.48 14.74 17.13
N SER A 403 -7.04 14.97 18.32
CA SER A 403 -8.02 16.04 18.56
C SER A 403 -7.43 17.44 18.31
N GLU A 404 -6.14 17.64 18.58
CA GLU A 404 -5.46 18.90 18.27
C GLU A 404 -5.13 19.03 16.77
N ALA A 405 -4.65 17.95 16.15
CA ALA A 405 -4.25 17.93 14.75
C ALA A 405 -5.44 18.15 13.81
N VAL A 406 -6.62 17.61 14.13
CA VAL A 406 -7.82 17.84 13.31
C VAL A 406 -8.24 19.31 13.25
N GLU A 407 -7.93 20.11 14.27
CA GLU A 407 -8.26 21.55 14.29
C GLU A 407 -7.32 22.40 13.41
N GLN A 408 -6.23 21.82 12.90
CA GLN A 408 -5.31 22.55 12.02
C GLN A 408 -6.02 22.98 10.73
N PRO A 409 -5.79 24.21 10.23
CA PRO A 409 -6.45 24.72 9.03
C PRO A 409 -6.29 23.81 7.80
N VAL A 410 -5.08 23.27 7.57
CA VAL A 410 -4.82 22.36 6.45
C VAL A 410 -5.58 21.04 6.57
N VAL A 411 -5.73 20.50 7.80
CA VAL A 411 -6.49 19.27 8.05
C VAL A 411 -7.98 19.52 7.86
N GLN A 412 -8.52 20.65 8.32
CA GLN A 412 -9.91 21.04 8.06
C GLN A 412 -10.22 21.19 6.56
N ARG A 413 -9.29 21.79 5.79
CA ARG A 413 -9.40 21.86 4.31
C ARG A 413 -9.42 20.45 3.69
N LEU A 414 -8.53 19.57 4.14
CA LEU A 414 -8.47 18.18 3.67
C LEU A 414 -9.76 17.42 3.99
N LEU A 415 -10.28 17.52 5.22
CA LEU A 415 -11.53 16.87 5.63
C LEU A 415 -12.72 17.35 4.82
N ALA A 416 -12.82 18.66 4.55
CA ALA A 416 -13.88 19.20 3.69
C ALA A 416 -13.80 18.67 2.25
N LEU A 417 -12.58 18.53 1.71
CA LEU A 417 -12.34 17.93 0.40
C LEU A 417 -12.67 16.42 0.38
N MET A 418 -12.35 15.69 1.46
CA MET A 418 -12.70 14.27 1.63
C MET A 418 -14.22 14.07 1.69
N ARG A 419 -14.93 14.86 2.50
CA ARG A 419 -16.40 14.86 2.57
C ARG A 419 -17.02 15.09 1.20
N PHE A 420 -16.49 16.04 0.43
CA PHE A 420 -16.93 16.29 -0.94
C PHE A 420 -16.70 15.07 -1.84
N ARG A 421 -15.51 14.46 -1.78
CA ARG A 421 -15.17 13.26 -2.57
C ARG A 421 -16.05 12.05 -2.22
N CYS A 422 -16.43 11.90 -0.96
CA CYS A 422 -17.26 10.79 -0.48
C CYS A 422 -18.76 10.96 -0.77
N SER A 423 -19.25 12.20 -0.85
CA SER A 423 -20.69 12.47 -0.92
C SER A 423 -21.19 12.96 -2.29
N TYR A 424 -20.32 13.52 -3.13
CA TYR A 424 -20.78 14.14 -4.37
C TYR A 424 -20.99 13.11 -5.50
N PRO A 425 -22.20 12.95 -6.07
CA PRO A 425 -22.53 11.84 -6.96
C PRO A 425 -21.79 11.80 -8.31
N ALA A 426 -21.11 12.90 -8.70
CA ALA A 426 -20.41 12.95 -9.98
C ALA A 426 -19.27 11.93 -10.07
N PHE A 427 -18.64 11.58 -8.93
CA PHE A 427 -17.52 10.64 -8.87
C PHE A 427 -17.89 9.19 -9.22
N ASP A 428 -19.19 8.86 -9.29
CA ASP A 428 -19.67 7.56 -9.78
C ASP A 428 -19.92 7.53 -11.30
N GLY A 429 -19.61 8.63 -11.97
CA GLY A 429 -19.85 8.80 -13.40
C GLY A 429 -18.61 8.67 -14.26
N HIS A 430 -18.46 9.62 -15.18
CA HIS A 430 -17.38 9.65 -16.15
C HIS A 430 -16.31 10.67 -15.77
N PHE A 431 -15.05 10.24 -15.79
CA PHE A 431 -13.89 11.10 -15.63
C PHE A 431 -13.56 11.84 -16.92
N GLU A 432 -13.30 13.14 -16.82
CA GLU A 432 -12.91 14.03 -17.90
C GLU A 432 -11.56 14.70 -17.56
N LEU A 433 -10.55 14.50 -18.41
CA LEU A 433 -9.30 15.27 -18.35
C LEU A 433 -9.40 16.45 -19.33
N ASN A 434 -9.73 17.62 -18.79
CA ASN A 434 -9.95 18.83 -19.57
C ASN A 434 -8.63 19.45 -20.03
N TYR A 435 -8.69 20.23 -21.11
CA TYR A 435 -7.52 20.96 -21.61
C TYR A 435 -7.00 21.97 -20.57
N SER A 436 -5.68 22.00 -20.37
CA SER A 436 -4.97 22.90 -19.47
C SER A 436 -3.52 23.09 -19.95
N SER A 437 -2.88 24.19 -19.52
CA SER A 437 -1.46 24.45 -19.82
C SER A 437 -0.54 23.42 -19.17
N ASP A 438 0.75 23.43 -19.51
CA ASP A 438 1.73 22.54 -18.87
C ASP A 438 1.90 22.85 -17.38
N SER A 439 1.65 24.08 -16.95
CA SER A 439 1.69 24.49 -15.54
C SER A 439 0.33 24.46 -14.84
N SER A 440 -0.67 23.73 -15.38
CA SER A 440 -1.98 23.59 -14.72
C SER A 440 -2.62 22.24 -14.98
N VAL A 441 -3.48 21.80 -14.06
CA VAL A 441 -4.25 20.56 -14.17
C VAL A 441 -5.74 20.89 -14.13
N CYS A 442 -6.51 20.36 -15.08
CA CYS A 442 -7.96 20.56 -15.14
C CYS A 442 -8.66 19.19 -15.27
N MET A 443 -9.37 18.78 -14.24
CA MET A 443 -10.04 17.48 -14.16
C MET A 443 -11.52 17.69 -13.87
N ALA A 444 -12.37 16.77 -14.29
CA ALA A 444 -13.79 16.83 -13.98
C ALA A 444 -14.40 15.44 -13.89
N TRP A 445 -15.54 15.39 -13.21
CA TRP A 445 -16.39 14.21 -13.14
C TRP A 445 -17.82 14.59 -13.49
N ARG A 446 -18.52 13.70 -14.18
CA ARG A 446 -19.91 13.90 -14.58
C ARG A 446 -20.73 12.64 -14.39
N HIS A 447 -21.84 12.76 -13.67
CA HIS A 447 -22.84 11.70 -13.53
C HIS A 447 -24.25 12.29 -13.68
N GLY A 448 -24.85 12.10 -14.87
CA GLY A 448 -26.13 12.72 -15.19
C GLY A 448 -26.07 14.24 -15.12
N GLU A 449 -26.84 14.84 -14.21
CA GLU A 449 -26.87 16.29 -13.98
C GLU A 449 -25.78 16.79 -13.03
N HIS A 450 -25.13 15.89 -12.30
CA HIS A 450 -24.06 16.22 -11.37
C HIS A 450 -22.75 16.40 -12.13
N TYR A 451 -22.07 17.51 -11.86
CA TYR A 451 -20.80 17.85 -12.48
C TYR A 451 -19.94 18.58 -11.47
N CYS A 452 -18.69 18.14 -11.33
CA CYS A 452 -17.68 18.86 -10.58
C CYS A 452 -16.39 18.97 -11.39
N ARG A 453 -15.66 20.05 -11.16
CA ARG A 453 -14.44 20.39 -11.86
C ARG A 453 -13.39 20.84 -10.87
N LEU A 454 -12.19 20.30 -11.03
CA LEU A 454 -10.97 20.71 -10.36
C LEU A 454 -10.11 21.52 -11.34
N PHE A 455 -9.62 22.67 -10.89
CA PHE A 455 -8.54 23.41 -11.52
C PHE A 455 -7.42 23.63 -10.52
N VAL A 456 -6.18 23.30 -10.90
CA VAL A 456 -4.97 23.54 -10.11
C VAL A 456 -3.97 24.34 -10.93
N ASP A 457 -3.51 25.46 -10.40
CA ASP A 457 -2.37 26.21 -10.95
C ASP A 457 -1.10 25.81 -10.21
N LEU A 458 -0.16 25.17 -10.93
CA LEU A 458 1.06 24.63 -10.32
C LEU A 458 2.12 25.70 -10.05
N ASN A 459 2.00 26.91 -10.60
CA ASN A 459 2.95 28.00 -10.27
C ASN A 459 2.66 28.59 -8.89
N PHE A 460 1.38 28.61 -8.51
CA PHE A 460 0.91 29.22 -7.26
C PHE A 460 0.38 28.19 -6.26
N ASN A 461 0.34 26.91 -6.65
CA ASN A 461 -0.28 25.82 -5.91
C ASN A 461 -1.74 26.07 -5.51
N THR A 462 -2.45 26.92 -6.26
CA THR A 462 -3.84 27.25 -5.94
C THR A 462 -4.78 26.20 -6.50
N THR A 463 -5.80 25.86 -5.71
CA THR A 463 -6.80 24.86 -6.05
C THR A 463 -8.17 25.52 -6.12
N ALA A 464 -8.97 25.15 -7.11
CA ALA A 464 -10.36 25.56 -7.19
C ALA A 464 -11.22 24.36 -7.59
N VAL A 465 -12.12 23.94 -6.69
CA VAL A 465 -13.14 22.95 -7.01
C VAL A 465 -14.49 23.64 -7.19
N THR A 466 -15.04 23.57 -8.40
CA THR A 466 -16.42 24.01 -8.67
C THR A 466 -17.33 22.81 -8.87
N TYR A 467 -18.59 22.94 -8.46
CA TYR A 467 -19.59 21.88 -8.59
C TYR A 467 -20.99 22.44 -8.74
N ARG A 468 -21.88 21.65 -9.34
CA ARG A 468 -23.29 21.99 -9.43
C ARG A 468 -24.03 21.58 -8.16
N ASP A 469 -24.56 22.54 -7.40
CA ASP A 469 -25.30 22.27 -6.17
C ASP A 469 -26.53 21.38 -6.46
N PRO A 470 -26.67 20.20 -5.83
CA PRO A 470 -27.78 19.29 -6.11
C PRO A 470 -29.16 19.85 -5.72
N ARG A 471 -29.23 20.83 -4.82
CA ARG A 471 -30.48 21.42 -4.32
C ARG A 471 -30.89 22.64 -5.14
N THR A 472 -29.95 23.52 -5.47
CA THR A 472 -30.26 24.77 -6.19
C THR A 472 -30.00 24.69 -7.69
N GLY A 473 -29.16 23.76 -8.14
CA GLY A 473 -28.73 23.62 -9.53
C GLY A 473 -27.71 24.67 -9.99
N GLU A 474 -27.29 25.57 -9.10
CA GLU A 474 -26.30 26.63 -9.35
C GLU A 474 -24.87 26.11 -9.22
N GLU A 475 -23.92 26.76 -9.90
CA GLU A 475 -22.50 26.47 -9.72
C GLU A 475 -21.98 27.10 -8.42
N ARG A 476 -21.26 26.32 -7.62
CA ARG A 476 -20.62 26.73 -6.37
C ARG A 476 -19.15 26.36 -6.37
N THR A 477 -18.37 27.09 -5.57
CA THR A 477 -16.98 26.74 -5.26
C THR A 477 -16.94 26.07 -3.89
N LEU A 478 -16.09 25.06 -3.73
CA LEU A 478 -15.85 24.43 -2.43
C LEU A 478 -14.95 25.36 -1.60
N ASP A 479 -15.42 25.80 -0.43
CA ASP A 479 -14.71 26.77 0.44
C ASP A 479 -13.38 26.24 1.02
N ALA A 480 -13.07 24.96 0.77
CA ALA A 480 -11.88 24.27 1.28
C ALA A 480 -10.65 24.38 0.38
N THR A 481 -10.81 24.85 -0.87
CA THR A 481 -9.77 24.82 -1.90
C THR A 481 -9.15 26.18 -2.14
#